data_AF-Q02191-F1
#
_entry.id   AF-Q02191-F1
#
_cell.length_a   1.000
_cell.length_b   1.000
_cell.length_c   1.000
_cell.angle_alpha   90.00
_cell.angle_beta   90.00
_cell.angle_gamma   90.00
#
_symmetry.space_group_name_H-M   'P 1'
#
loop_
_entity.id
_entity.type
_entity.pdbx_description
1 polymer ?
#
loop_
_entity_poly.entity_id
_entity_poly.type
_entity_poly.pdbx_seq_one_letter_code
_entity_poly.pdbx_strand_id
1 'polypeptide(L)' 'MTTKLLFVCLGNICRSPAAEGVFLHLIEQRQLTDQFLVDSAGTGGWHVGNPADRRMQAAARRRGI' A
#
# COMPACT_ATOMS: atom_id res chain seq x y z
N MET A 1 -19.16 10.09 3.84
CA MET A 1 -18.95 9.49 2.50
C MET A 1 -17.53 8.95 2.48
N THR A 2 -17.34 7.67 2.19
CA THR A 2 -16.01 7.04 2.22
C THR A 2 -15.33 7.21 0.86
N THR A 3 -14.14 7.78 0.84
CA THR A 3 -13.30 7.92 -0.35
C THR A 3 -12.56 6.62 -0.61
N LYS A 4 -12.63 6.10 -1.84
CA LYS A 4 -11.93 4.88 -2.24
C LYS A 4 -10.68 5.23 -3.04
N LEU A 5 -9.52 4.69 -2.66
CA LEU A 5 -8.23 4.97 -3.29
C LEU A 5 -7.50 3.65 -3.62
N LEU A 6 -7.08 3.51 -4.87
CA LEU A 6 -6.32 2.34 -5.35
C LEU A 6 -4.95 2.77 -5.89
N PHE A 7 -3.87 2.29 -5.28
CA PHE A 7 -2.52 2.49 -5.79
C PHE A 7 -2.16 1.43 -6.82
N VAL A 8 -1.67 1.81 -8.00
CA VAL A 8 -1.38 0.87 -9.09
C VAL A 8 0.09 0.91 -9.50
N CYS A 9 0.71 -0.27 -9.66
CA CYS A 9 2.02 -0.40 -10.31
C CYS A 9 2.03 -1.62 -11.24
N LEU A 10 3.20 -2.02 -11.77
CA LEU A 10 3.26 -3.16 -12.69
C LEU A 10 2.86 -4.49 -12.04
N GLY A 11 3.48 -4.82 -10.90
CA GLY A 11 3.41 -6.17 -10.35
C GLY A 11 2.86 -6.28 -8.92
N ASN A 12 2.39 -5.18 -8.33
CA ASN A 12 1.80 -5.14 -6.97
C ASN A 12 2.63 -5.79 -5.85
N ILE A 13 3.96 -5.78 -5.95
CA ILE A 13 4.84 -6.32 -4.90
C ILE A 13 5.77 -5.27 -4.27
N CYS A 14 5.95 -4.10 -4.88
CA CYS A 14 6.93 -3.12 -4.37
C CYS A 14 6.33 -1.72 -4.27
N ARG A 15 6.11 -1.04 -5.40
CA ARG A 15 5.68 0.37 -5.41
C ARG A 15 4.28 0.58 -4.85
N SER A 16 3.28 -0.14 -5.37
CA SER A 16 1.89 0.08 -4.95
C SER A 16 1.58 -0.40 -3.52
N PRO A 17 2.09 -1.55 -3.03
CA PRO A 17 1.92 -1.90 -1.62
C PRO A 17 2.69 -0.97 -0.66
N ALA A 18 3.83 -0.40 -1.09
CA ALA A 18 4.49 0.63 -0.30
C ALA A 18 3.65 1.90 -0.19
N ALA A 19 3.02 2.34 -1.29
CA ALA A 19 2.15 3.50 -1.29
C ALA A 19 0.90 3.30 -0.42
N GLU A 20 0.30 2.11 -0.48
CA GLU A 20 -0.79 1.70 0.41
C GLU A 20 -0.38 1.78 1.89
N GLY A 21 0.73 1.11 2.28
CA GLY A 21 1.21 1.13 3.66
C GLY A 21 1.56 2.53 4.17
N VAL A 22 2.23 3.35 3.35
CA VAL A 22 2.54 4.75 3.67
C VAL A 22 1.27 5.56 3.87
N PHE A 23 0.28 5.41 2.98
CA PHE A 23 -0.96 6.16 3.07
C PHE A 23 -1.79 5.76 4.30
N LEU A 24 -1.90 4.45 4.57
CA LEU A 24 -2.55 3.93 5.77
C LEU A 24 -1.93 4.50 7.06
N HIS A 25 -0.60 4.50 7.16
CA HIS A 25 0.13 5.10 8.28
C HIS A 25 -0.19 6.60 8.45
N LEU A 26 -0.24 7.34 7.34
CA LEU A 26 -0.51 8.78 7.33
C LEU A 26 -1.95 9.14 7.71
N ILE A 27 -2.94 8.31 7.38
CA ILE A 27 -4.34 8.56 7.75
C ILE A 27 -4.64 8.11 9.18
N GLU A 28 -3.95 7.05 9.66
CA GLU A 28 -4.03 6.61 11.06
C GLU A 28 -3.55 7.72 12.00
N GLN A 29 -2.39 8.30 11.72
CA GLN A 29 -1.84 9.44 12.49
C GLN A 29 -2.77 10.66 12.55
N ARG A 30 -3.66 10.80 11.56
CA ARG A 30 -4.60 11.92 11.45
C ARG A 30 -6.03 11.56 11.87
N GLN A 31 -6.26 10.33 12.35
CA GLN A 31 -7.59 9.84 12.72
C GLN A 31 -8.60 9.93 11.56
N LEU A 32 -8.14 9.66 10.34
CA LEU A 32 -8.95 9.72 9.11
C LEU A 32 -9.30 8.33 8.56
N THR A 33 -8.97 7.25 9.27
CA THR A 33 -9.17 5.86 8.80
C THR A 33 -10.60 5.58 8.35
N ASP A 34 -11.60 6.12 9.04
CA ASP A 34 -13.02 5.87 8.73
C ASP A 34 -13.50 6.59 7.46
N GLN A 35 -12.70 7.51 6.93
CA GLN A 35 -13.02 8.28 5.74
C GLN A 35 -12.47 7.65 4.46
N PHE A 36 -11.56 6.67 4.56
CA PHE A 36 -10.87 6.08 3.41
C PHE A 36 -10.98 4.56 3.37
N LEU A 37 -11.21 4.03 2.18
CA LEU A 37 -10.94 2.63 1.83
C LEU A 37 -9.76 2.61 0.87
N VAL A 38 -8.68 1.96 1.27
CA VAL A 38 -7.38 1.99 0.57
C VAL A 38 -7.01 0.58 0.17
N ASP A 39 -6.49 0.43 -1.05
CA ASP A 39 -6.02 -0.86 -1.59
C ASP A 39 -4.89 -0.62 -2.60
N SER A 40 -4.24 -1.69 -3.05
CA SER A 40 -3.27 -1.64 -4.14
C SER A 40 -3.42 -2.77 -5.16
N ALA A 41 -3.07 -2.49 -6.41
CA ALA A 41 -3.16 -3.45 -7.51
C ALA A 41 -1.96 -3.40 -8.47
N GLY A 42 -1.92 -4.39 -9.36
CA GLY A 42 -0.93 -4.58 -10.41
C GLY A 42 -1.57 -4.53 -11.78
N THR A 43 -0.93 -3.90 -12.76
CA THR A 43 -1.38 -3.97 -14.16
C THR A 43 -1.08 -5.34 -14.79
N GLY A 44 -0.15 -6.10 -14.20
CA GLY A 44 0.19 -7.46 -14.58
C GLY A 44 -0.16 -8.50 -13.53
N GLY A 45 -0.42 -9.74 -13.97
CA GLY A 45 -0.85 -10.86 -13.12
C GLY A 45 0.25 -11.78 -12.59
N TRP A 46 1.53 -11.56 -12.92
CA TRP A 46 2.63 -12.50 -12.62
C TRP A 46 2.90 -12.75 -11.13
N HIS A 47 2.40 -11.89 -10.25
CA HIS A 47 2.67 -11.93 -8.81
C HIS A 47 1.40 -11.95 -7.95
N VAL A 48 0.26 -12.29 -8.55
CA VAL A 48 -0.98 -12.45 -7.77
C VAL A 48 -0.77 -13.52 -6.69
N GLY A 49 -1.10 -13.17 -5.44
CA GLY A 49 -0.89 -14.01 -4.26
C GLY A 49 0.51 -13.94 -3.65
N ASN A 50 1.48 -13.28 -4.30
CA ASN A 50 2.79 -13.07 -3.71
C ASN A 50 2.75 -11.97 -2.65
N PRO A 51 3.54 -12.08 -1.56
CA PRO A 51 3.68 -10.99 -0.62
C PRO A 51 4.46 -9.82 -1.23
N ALA A 52 4.35 -8.66 -0.57
CA ALA A 52 5.24 -7.53 -0.79
C ALA A 52 6.73 -7.95 -0.78
N ASP A 53 7.53 -7.42 -1.69
CA ASP A 53 8.97 -7.65 -1.84
C ASP A 53 9.70 -7.35 -0.52
N ARG A 54 10.52 -8.30 -0.08
CA ARG A 54 11.25 -8.22 1.20
C ARG A 54 12.11 -6.96 1.33
N ARG A 55 12.67 -6.44 0.23
CA ARG A 55 13.48 -5.22 0.22
C ARG A 55 12.62 -3.99 0.49
N MET A 56 11.41 -3.96 -0.07
CA MET A 56 10.44 -2.91 0.19
C MET A 56 9.99 -2.96 1.65
N GLN A 57 9.65 -4.15 2.17
CA GLN A 57 9.26 -4.29 3.58
C GLN A 57 10.37 -3.82 4.54
N ALA A 58 11.63 -4.17 4.26
CA ALA A 58 12.77 -3.70 5.06
C ALA A 58 12.97 -2.18 4.95
N ALA A 59 12.64 -1.58 3.80
CA ALA A 59 12.66 -0.14 3.62
C ALA A 59 11.53 0.58 4.37
N ALA A 60 10.34 -0.02 4.44
CA ALA A 60 9.21 0.49 5.23
C ALA A 60 9.51 0.45 6.73
N ARG A 61 9.92 -0.72 7.25
CA ARG A 61 10.26 -0.91 8.67
C ARG A 61 11.32 0.07 9.17
N ARG A 62 12.35 0.36 8.36
CA ARG A 62 13.38 1.36 8.71
C ARG A 62 12.85 2.78 8.87
N ARG A 63 11.66 3.08 8.34
CA ARG A 63 10.99 4.38 8.41
C ARG A 63 9.85 4.41 9.44
N GLY A 64 9.66 3.34 10.21
CA GLY A 64 8.56 3.25 11.18
C GLY A 64 7.18 3.07 10.52
N ILE A 65 7.18 2.55 9.29
CA ILE A 65 5.97 2.15 8.55
C ILE A 65 5.83 0.63 8.65
#